data_AF-A0A2R3QPQ9-F1
#
_entry.id   AF-A0A2R3QPQ9-F1
#
_cell.length_a   1.000
_cell.length_b   1.000
_cell.length_c   1.000
_cell.angle_alpha   90.00
_cell.angle_beta   90.00
_cell.angle_gamma   90.00
#
_symmetry.space_group_name_H-M   'P 1'
#
loop_
_entity.id
_entity.type
_entity.pdbx_description
1 polymer ?
#
loop_
_entity_poly.entity_id
_entity_poly.type
_entity_poly.pdbx_seq_one_letter_code
_entity_poly.pdbx_strand_id
1 'polypeptide(L)'
;MRALLLCLLFITQGTLAQVYTYIDAEGNRVFTDKPRSSNAERVILAPSNNMQTNPPAATARMDPPAVTKQTVHYQLLRIIVPEPDASIHNGSGDMIVTLNSEPGLLPGHSYRLLLDGEVQGEASRSPVFSLQHIDRGTHQLVAEIIDSAGLIVERTPAQPFHMHRMTLAQKRKVNPCKKDEYGVRPECPLKDKPKEDVSILPFF
;
A
#
# COMPACT_ATOMS: atom_id res chain seq x y z
N MET A 1 14.73 -52.63 41.32
CA MET A 1 13.57 -51.70 41.25
C MET A 1 13.05 -51.44 39.83
N ARG A 2 13.84 -51.57 38.76
CA ARG A 2 13.32 -51.52 37.36
C ARG A 2 12.45 -52.72 36.95
N ALA A 3 12.73 -53.92 37.49
CA ALA A 3 11.91 -55.11 37.24
C ALA A 3 10.51 -55.02 37.86
N LEU A 4 10.33 -54.27 38.96
CA LEU A 4 9.04 -54.09 39.63
C LEU A 4 8.10 -53.19 38.83
N LEU A 5 8.64 -52.20 38.10
CA LEU A 5 7.89 -51.32 37.21
C LEU A 5 7.43 -52.02 35.91
N LEU A 6 8.18 -53.00 35.41
CA LEU A 6 7.77 -53.78 34.23
C LEU A 6 6.66 -54.80 34.54
N CYS A 7 6.61 -55.35 35.76
CA CYS A 7 5.51 -56.25 36.15
C CYS A 7 4.18 -55.52 36.37
N LEU A 8 4.20 -54.23 36.72
CA LEU A 8 2.96 -53.46 36.96
C LEU A 8 2.24 -53.08 35.65
N LEU A 9 2.92 -53.14 34.50
CA LEU A 9 2.33 -52.81 33.19
C LEU A 9 1.47 -53.93 32.58
N PHE A 10 1.48 -55.14 33.16
CA PHE A 10 0.78 -56.31 32.61
C PHE A 10 -0.63 -56.55 33.17
N ILE A 11 -1.19 -55.63 33.97
CA ILE A 11 -2.49 -55.83 34.66
C ILE A 11 -3.65 -55.10 33.95
N THR A 12 -3.44 -54.47 32.80
CA THR A 12 -4.54 -53.86 32.03
C THR A 12 -5.32 -54.92 31.24
N GLN A 13 -6.14 -55.69 31.95
CA GLN A 13 -7.13 -56.56 31.32
C GLN A 13 -8.22 -55.70 30.69
N GLY A 14 -8.31 -55.72 29.36
CA GLY A 14 -9.38 -55.07 28.60
C GLY A 14 -10.73 -55.69 28.95
N THR A 15 -11.68 -54.87 29.41
CA THR A 15 -13.06 -55.28 29.65
C THR A 15 -13.78 -55.40 28.30
N LEU A 16 -14.04 -56.63 27.85
CA LEU A 16 -14.91 -56.89 26.70
C LEU A 16 -16.37 -56.72 27.14
N ALA A 17 -17.02 -55.62 26.75
CA ALA A 17 -18.45 -55.43 26.95
C ALA A 17 -19.22 -56.39 26.02
N GLN A 18 -19.89 -57.38 26.60
CA GLN A 18 -20.72 -58.35 25.88
C GLN A 18 -22.19 -58.03 26.18
N VAL A 19 -22.97 -57.73 25.14
CA VAL A 19 -24.41 -57.43 25.23
C VAL A 19 -25.20 -58.73 25.08
N TYR A 20 -26.12 -58.99 26.01
CA TYR A 20 -26.97 -60.18 26.01
C TYR A 20 -28.43 -59.78 25.71
N THR A 21 -29.17 -60.64 25.01
CA THR A 21 -30.61 -60.44 24.75
C THR A 21 -31.42 -61.63 25.22
N TYR A 22 -32.62 -61.37 25.73
CA TYR A 22 -33.63 -62.39 26.00
C TYR A 22 -35.03 -61.84 25.70
N ILE A 23 -35.99 -62.75 25.54
CA ILE A 23 -37.41 -62.43 25.38
C ILE A 23 -38.06 -62.51 26.76
N ASP A 24 -38.74 -61.46 27.19
CA ASP A 24 -39.50 -61.46 28.43
C ASP A 24 -40.84 -62.23 28.30
N ALA A 25 -41.55 -62.42 29.41
CA ALA A 25 -42.81 -63.16 29.44
C ALA A 25 -43.95 -62.48 28.67
N GLU A 26 -43.79 -61.20 28.31
CA GLU A 26 -44.74 -60.43 27.51
C GLU A 26 -44.40 -60.43 26.01
N GLY A 27 -43.33 -61.14 25.60
CA GLY A 27 -42.93 -61.33 24.21
C GLY A 27 -42.04 -60.23 23.64
N ASN A 28 -41.52 -59.32 24.48
CA ASN A 28 -40.67 -58.21 24.04
C ASN A 28 -39.19 -58.58 24.16
N ARG A 29 -38.38 -58.12 23.19
CA ARG A 29 -36.94 -58.37 23.16
C ARG A 29 -36.20 -57.27 23.92
N VAL A 30 -35.55 -57.64 25.02
CA VAL A 30 -34.82 -56.71 25.89
C VAL A 30 -33.32 -57.00 25.80
N PHE A 31 -32.50 -55.94 25.81
CA PHE A 31 -31.04 -56.00 25.77
C PHE A 31 -30.46 -55.60 27.13
N THR A 32 -29.49 -56.35 27.65
CA THR A 32 -28.88 -56.09 28.95
C THR A 32 -27.38 -56.42 28.98
N ASP A 33 -26.63 -55.63 29.74
CA ASP A 33 -25.18 -55.78 29.91
C ASP A 33 -24.80 -56.78 31.03
N LYS A 34 -25.78 -57.39 31.71
CA LYS A 34 -25.55 -58.41 32.75
C LYS A 34 -26.49 -59.61 32.58
N PRO A 35 -26.00 -60.87 32.55
CA PRO A 35 -26.85 -62.04 32.34
C PRO A 35 -27.74 -62.27 33.56
N ARG A 36 -29.07 -62.22 33.38
CA ARG A 36 -30.05 -62.36 34.48
C ARG A 36 -30.80 -63.70 34.49
N SER A 37 -30.70 -64.52 33.44
CA SER A 37 -31.32 -65.85 33.39
C SER A 37 -30.45 -66.85 32.61
N SER A 38 -30.67 -68.15 32.85
CA SER A 38 -29.86 -69.26 32.31
C SER A 38 -30.01 -69.53 30.80
N ASN A 39 -30.80 -68.72 30.09
CA ASN A 39 -31.03 -68.86 28.65
C ASN A 39 -30.71 -67.55 27.89
N ALA A 40 -29.55 -66.96 28.20
CA ALA A 40 -29.05 -65.77 27.51
C ALA A 40 -28.08 -66.18 26.38
N GLU A 41 -28.46 -65.89 25.13
CA GLU A 41 -27.68 -66.25 23.93
C GLU A 41 -26.84 -65.04 23.47
N ARG A 42 -25.55 -65.27 23.15
CA ARG A 42 -24.62 -64.20 22.76
C ARG A 42 -24.93 -63.71 21.35
N VAL A 43 -25.17 -62.41 21.21
CA VAL A 43 -25.33 -61.78 19.89
C VAL A 43 -23.95 -61.37 19.37
N ILE A 44 -23.50 -62.01 18.30
CA ILE A 44 -22.29 -61.60 17.56
C ILE A 44 -22.70 -60.49 16.58
N LEU A 45 -22.22 -59.27 16.81
CA LEU A 45 -22.43 -58.15 15.90
C LEU A 45 -21.65 -58.40 14.60
N ALA A 46 -22.31 -58.28 13.45
CA ALA A 46 -21.65 -58.35 12.15
C ALA A 46 -20.72 -57.14 11.95
N PRO A 47 -19.59 -57.29 11.24
CA PRO A 47 -18.68 -56.18 10.98
C PRO A 47 -19.36 -55.09 10.15
N SER A 48 -19.11 -53.83 10.53
CA SER A 48 -19.67 -52.65 9.85
C SER A 48 -19.16 -52.53 8.42
N ASN A 49 -20.05 -52.24 7.46
CA ASN A 49 -19.70 -51.97 6.07
C ASN A 49 -18.95 -50.64 5.96
N ASN A 50 -17.61 -50.70 5.91
CA ASN A 50 -16.77 -49.56 5.55
C ASN A 50 -16.47 -49.60 4.05
N MET A 51 -16.96 -48.62 3.31
CA MET A 51 -16.63 -48.42 1.90
C MET A 51 -15.30 -47.67 1.81
N GLN A 52 -14.26 -48.29 1.24
CA GLN A 52 -13.00 -47.60 0.97
C GLN A 52 -13.18 -46.62 -0.19
N THR A 53 -13.12 -45.32 0.11
CA THR A 53 -13.04 -44.27 -0.91
C THR A 53 -11.61 -44.23 -1.45
N ASN A 54 -11.43 -44.63 -2.70
CA ASN A 54 -10.15 -44.41 -3.39
C ASN A 54 -9.98 -42.91 -3.65
N PRO A 55 -8.83 -42.29 -3.30
CA PRO A 55 -8.57 -40.91 -3.68
C PRO A 55 -8.60 -40.79 -5.21
N PRO A 56 -9.20 -39.73 -5.78
CA PRO A 56 -9.12 -39.52 -7.22
C PRO A 56 -7.65 -39.40 -7.63
N ALA A 57 -7.26 -40.11 -8.68
CA ALA A 57 -5.92 -39.98 -9.25
C ALA A 57 -5.67 -38.51 -9.57
N ALA A 58 -4.65 -37.92 -8.97
CA ALA A 58 -4.26 -36.55 -9.23
C ALA A 58 -3.92 -36.43 -10.73
N THR A 59 -4.82 -35.83 -11.50
CA THR A 59 -4.46 -35.34 -12.83
C THR A 59 -3.34 -34.33 -12.61
N ALA A 60 -2.13 -34.67 -13.04
CA ALA A 60 -1.04 -33.71 -13.13
C ALA A 60 -1.52 -32.59 -14.05
N ARG A 61 -1.99 -31.49 -13.45
CA ARG A 61 -2.12 -30.24 -14.17
C ARG A 61 -0.69 -29.90 -14.57
N MET A 62 -0.40 -29.96 -15.85
CA MET A 62 0.77 -29.26 -16.36
C MET A 62 0.53 -27.80 -16.03
N ASP A 63 1.18 -27.31 -14.98
CA ASP A 63 1.30 -25.88 -14.77
C ASP A 63 1.82 -25.30 -16.10
N PRO A 64 1.20 -24.25 -16.64
CA PRO A 64 1.79 -23.54 -17.75
C PRO A 64 3.24 -23.25 -17.37
N PRO A 65 4.21 -23.41 -18.30
CA PRO A 65 5.61 -23.16 -17.98
C PRO A 65 5.66 -21.82 -17.28
N ALA A 66 6.17 -21.83 -16.04
CA ALA A 66 6.30 -20.63 -15.26
C ALA A 66 7.18 -19.70 -16.10
N VAL A 67 6.55 -18.77 -16.81
CA VAL A 67 7.23 -17.63 -17.35
C VAL A 67 7.61 -16.87 -16.11
N THR A 68 8.79 -17.17 -15.59
CA THR A 68 9.48 -16.32 -14.64
C THR A 68 9.73 -15.03 -15.40
N LYS A 69 8.71 -14.17 -15.49
CA LYS A 69 8.92 -12.76 -15.76
C LYS A 69 9.84 -12.33 -14.64
N GLN A 70 11.13 -12.21 -14.96
CA GLN A 70 12.07 -11.57 -14.07
C GLN A 70 11.42 -10.24 -13.71
N THR A 71 10.93 -10.16 -12.47
CA THR A 71 10.26 -8.96 -12.00
C THR A 71 11.38 -7.97 -11.87
N VAL A 72 11.48 -7.06 -12.84
CA VAL A 72 12.59 -6.13 -12.85
C VAL A 72 12.29 -5.08 -11.80
N HIS A 73 13.07 -5.11 -10.72
CA HIS A 73 12.92 -4.20 -9.59
C HIS A 73 13.95 -3.10 -9.69
N TYR A 74 13.53 -1.88 -9.36
CA TYR A 74 14.46 -0.80 -9.07
C TYR A 74 14.90 -0.91 -7.63
N GLN A 75 16.19 -0.76 -7.37
CA GLN A 75 16.72 -0.71 -6.01
C GLN A 75 16.49 0.67 -5.40
N LEU A 76 16.46 1.71 -6.24
CA LEU A 76 16.32 3.08 -5.81
C LEU A 76 15.56 3.90 -6.84
N LEU A 77 14.66 4.73 -6.34
CA LEU A 77 14.10 5.88 -7.03
C LEU A 77 14.04 7.02 -6.02
N ARG A 78 14.57 8.19 -6.36
CA ARG A 78 14.52 9.37 -5.50
C ARG A 78 14.40 10.65 -6.30
N ILE A 79 13.78 11.66 -5.69
CA ILE A 79 13.84 13.04 -6.14
C ILE A 79 15.13 13.64 -5.56
N ILE A 80 16.02 14.14 -6.41
CA ILE A 80 17.27 14.79 -5.98
C ILE A 80 17.18 16.31 -5.98
N VAL A 81 16.30 16.86 -6.83
CA VAL A 81 15.99 18.29 -6.85
C VAL A 81 14.47 18.42 -6.96
N PRO A 82 13.81 19.21 -6.11
CA PRO A 82 14.38 19.88 -4.93
C PRO A 82 14.84 18.89 -3.85
N GLU A 83 15.57 19.37 -2.84
CA GLU A 83 15.79 18.62 -1.61
C GLU A 83 14.49 18.55 -0.77
N PRO A 84 14.35 17.59 0.17
CA PRO A 84 13.23 17.56 1.10
C PRO A 84 13.10 18.87 1.88
N ASP A 85 11.87 19.37 2.01
CA ASP A 85 11.53 20.63 2.70
C ASP A 85 12.21 21.89 2.11
N ALA A 86 12.68 21.82 0.86
CA ALA A 86 13.32 22.96 0.20
C ALA A 86 12.34 24.15 0.05
N SER A 87 12.87 25.36 0.23
CA SER A 87 12.12 26.61 0.08
C SER A 87 12.48 27.32 -1.24
N ILE A 88 11.58 27.21 -2.21
CA ILE A 88 11.76 27.74 -3.56
C ILE A 88 11.12 29.13 -3.64
N HIS A 89 11.89 30.12 -4.06
CA HIS A 89 11.43 31.50 -4.21
C HIS A 89 11.36 31.87 -5.68
N ASN A 90 10.19 31.66 -6.30
CA ASN A 90 9.96 32.05 -7.69
C ASN A 90 8.62 32.77 -7.82
N GLY A 91 8.63 34.01 -8.33
CA GLY A 91 7.43 34.82 -8.52
C GLY A 91 6.42 34.21 -9.49
N SER A 92 6.88 33.47 -10.50
CA SER A 92 6.03 32.78 -11.49
C SER A 92 5.59 31.39 -11.02
N GLY A 93 6.24 30.84 -9.99
CA GLY A 93 6.00 29.47 -9.53
C GLY A 93 6.63 28.39 -10.42
N ASP A 94 7.69 28.73 -11.16
CA ASP A 94 8.39 27.76 -12.01
C ASP A 94 9.50 27.06 -11.23
N MET A 95 9.67 25.76 -11.46
CA MET A 95 10.73 24.97 -10.85
C MET A 95 11.07 23.72 -11.67
N ILE A 96 12.25 23.18 -11.40
CA ILE A 96 12.71 21.93 -12.02
C ILE A 96 12.71 20.84 -10.97
N VAL A 97 12.25 19.66 -11.36
CA VAL A 97 12.35 18.43 -10.57
C VAL A 97 13.28 17.47 -11.28
N THR A 98 14.28 16.96 -10.56
CA THR A 98 15.23 15.99 -11.09
C THR A 98 15.17 14.71 -10.28
N LEU A 99 15.11 13.59 -10.98
CA LEU A 99 15.02 12.25 -10.42
C LEU A 99 16.33 11.49 -10.59
N ASN A 100 16.54 10.49 -9.74
CA ASN A 100 17.59 9.50 -9.90
C ASN A 100 17.01 8.10 -9.65
N SER A 101 17.39 7.11 -10.48
CA SER A 101 17.02 5.71 -10.29
C SER A 101 18.24 4.79 -10.39
N GLU A 102 18.23 3.70 -9.63
CA GLU A 102 19.22 2.63 -9.74
C GLU A 102 18.48 1.27 -9.87
N PRO A 103 18.69 0.50 -10.95
CA PRO A 103 19.49 0.87 -12.13
C PRO A 103 18.89 2.07 -12.87
N GLY A 104 19.63 2.60 -13.84
CA GLY A 104 19.09 3.62 -14.74
C GLY A 104 17.79 3.14 -15.42
N LEU A 105 16.98 4.07 -15.90
CA LEU A 105 15.65 3.76 -16.44
C LEU A 105 15.70 2.67 -17.52
N LEU A 106 15.04 1.55 -17.23
CA LEU A 106 15.01 0.38 -18.09
C LEU A 106 14.27 0.64 -19.41
N PRO A 107 14.56 -0.14 -20.46
CA PRO A 107 13.82 -0.07 -21.72
C PRO A 107 12.31 -0.35 -21.50
N GLY A 108 11.45 0.41 -22.18
CA GLY A 108 9.99 0.26 -22.07
C GLY A 108 9.35 0.86 -20.81
N HIS A 109 10.14 1.39 -19.87
CA HIS A 109 9.66 2.14 -18.72
C HIS A 109 9.74 3.65 -18.94
N SER A 110 8.96 4.40 -18.17
CA SER A 110 8.90 5.88 -18.17
C SER A 110 8.76 6.42 -16.75
N TYR A 111 9.28 7.62 -16.50
CA TYR A 111 9.00 8.37 -15.30
C TYR A 111 7.69 9.13 -15.41
N ARG A 112 6.97 9.23 -14.29
CA ARG A 112 5.78 10.06 -14.11
C ARG A 112 5.94 10.86 -12.83
N LEU A 113 5.69 12.16 -12.89
CA LEU A 113 5.74 13.04 -11.74
C LEU A 113 4.32 13.39 -11.27
N LEU A 114 4.12 13.43 -9.96
CA LEU A 114 2.89 13.88 -9.33
C LEU A 114 3.18 15.03 -8.38
N LEU A 115 2.30 16.01 -8.38
CA LEU A 115 2.28 17.13 -7.45
C LEU A 115 0.95 17.08 -6.70
N ASP A 116 1.00 16.95 -5.38
CA ASP A 116 -0.19 16.83 -4.52
C ASP A 116 -1.18 15.73 -4.94
N GLY A 117 -0.65 14.68 -5.59
CA GLY A 117 -1.43 13.55 -6.10
C GLY A 117 -1.92 13.71 -7.54
N GLU A 118 -1.72 14.87 -8.18
CA GLU A 118 -2.08 15.10 -9.57
C GLU A 118 -0.87 14.89 -10.50
N VAL A 119 -1.08 14.15 -11.57
CA VAL A 119 -0.05 13.87 -12.58
C VAL A 119 0.36 15.15 -13.29
N GLN A 120 1.67 15.41 -13.34
CA GLN A 120 2.25 16.59 -13.97
C GLN A 120 2.89 16.20 -15.30
N GLY A 121 2.26 16.62 -16.39
CA GLY A 121 2.71 16.36 -17.76
C GLY A 121 2.61 14.89 -18.18
N GLU A 122 3.22 14.58 -19.32
CA GLU A 122 3.25 13.24 -19.89
C GLU A 122 4.39 12.39 -19.30
N ALA A 123 4.17 11.07 -19.25
CA ALA A 123 5.22 10.15 -18.83
C ALA A 123 6.39 10.20 -19.81
N SER A 124 7.61 10.34 -19.29
CA SER A 124 8.81 10.58 -20.10
C SER A 124 9.99 9.73 -19.65
N ARG A 125 10.90 9.43 -20.57
CA ARG A 125 12.18 8.78 -20.22
C ARG A 125 13.19 9.76 -19.61
N SER A 126 12.93 11.07 -19.69
CA SER A 126 13.76 12.10 -19.06
C SER A 126 13.58 12.05 -17.53
N PRO A 127 14.68 12.04 -16.74
CA PRO A 127 14.59 12.17 -15.29
C PRO A 127 14.36 13.63 -14.84
N VAL A 128 14.27 14.58 -15.78
CA VAL A 128 14.09 16.01 -15.50
C VAL A 128 12.70 16.44 -15.96
N PHE A 129 11.98 17.10 -15.06
CA PHE A 129 10.64 17.67 -15.26
C PHE A 129 10.67 19.16 -14.98
N SER A 130 9.94 19.93 -15.79
CA SER A 130 9.74 21.36 -15.59
C SER A 130 8.30 21.60 -15.15
N LEU A 131 8.13 22.17 -13.97
CA LEU A 131 6.84 22.56 -13.43
C LEU A 131 6.70 24.08 -13.56
N GLN A 132 5.51 24.54 -13.91
CA GLN A 132 5.20 25.94 -14.10
C GLN A 132 3.94 26.29 -13.35
N HIS A 133 3.83 27.56 -12.96
CA HIS A 133 2.63 28.08 -12.31
C HIS A 133 2.24 27.32 -11.03
N ILE A 134 3.20 26.79 -10.27
CA ILE A 134 2.93 26.18 -8.96
C ILE A 134 2.57 27.25 -7.94
N ASP A 135 1.42 27.10 -7.30
CA ASP A 135 0.92 28.06 -6.33
C ASP A 135 1.83 28.20 -5.11
N ARG A 136 1.61 29.26 -4.33
CA ARG A 136 2.38 29.47 -3.10
C ARG A 136 1.88 28.51 -2.01
N GLY A 137 2.79 27.99 -1.20
CA GLY A 137 2.44 27.11 -0.08
C GLY A 137 3.34 25.89 0.02
N THR A 138 2.90 24.92 0.81
CA THR A 138 3.55 23.62 0.94
C THR A 138 2.90 22.63 -0.02
N HIS A 139 3.73 21.96 -0.79
CA HIS A 139 3.33 20.98 -1.79
C HIS A 139 4.10 19.68 -1.59
N GLN A 140 3.59 18.60 -2.14
CA GLN A 140 4.17 17.26 -2.05
C GLN A 140 4.52 16.74 -3.44
N LEU A 141 5.79 16.37 -3.64
CA LEU A 141 6.25 15.71 -4.86
C LEU A 141 6.29 14.20 -4.68
N VAL A 142 5.84 13.48 -5.69
CA VAL A 142 5.96 12.03 -5.78
C VAL A 142 6.41 11.69 -7.19
N ALA A 143 7.44 10.87 -7.33
CA ALA A 143 7.84 10.32 -8.61
C ALA A 143 7.52 8.83 -8.69
N GLU A 144 7.09 8.40 -9.87
CA GLU A 144 6.76 7.03 -10.18
C GLU A 144 7.55 6.57 -11.41
N ILE A 145 7.94 5.31 -11.44
CA ILE A 145 8.33 4.62 -12.68
C ILE A 145 7.16 3.75 -13.09
N ILE A 146 6.71 3.90 -14.33
CA ILE A 146 5.66 3.09 -14.92
C ILE A 146 6.21 2.22 -16.06
N ASP A 147 5.61 1.05 -16.25
CA ASP A 147 5.91 0.18 -17.39
C ASP A 147 5.12 0.59 -18.64
N SER A 148 5.34 -0.15 -19.74
CA SER A 148 4.64 0.06 -21.01
C SER A 148 3.12 -0.13 -20.95
N ALA A 149 2.60 -0.82 -19.91
CA ALA A 149 1.18 -1.00 -19.66
C ALA A 149 0.60 0.08 -18.72
N GLY A 150 1.44 1.01 -18.23
CA GLY A 150 1.06 2.05 -17.28
C GLY A 150 1.01 1.61 -15.82
N LEU A 151 1.48 0.39 -15.51
CA LEU A 151 1.55 -0.11 -14.15
C LEU A 151 2.72 0.52 -13.41
N ILE A 152 2.50 0.87 -12.14
CA ILE A 152 3.54 1.45 -11.29
C ILE A 152 4.51 0.34 -10.88
N VAL A 153 5.77 0.49 -11.28
CA VAL A 153 6.87 -0.42 -10.96
C VAL A 153 7.57 -0.01 -9.68
N GLU A 154 7.79 1.30 -9.51
CA GLU A 154 8.47 1.88 -8.34
C GLU A 154 7.91 3.28 -8.04
N ARG A 155 7.91 3.69 -6.77
CA ARG A 155 7.35 4.98 -6.33
C ARG A 155 8.15 5.56 -5.18
N THR A 156 8.44 6.86 -5.24
CA THR A 156 9.07 7.58 -4.12
C THR A 156 8.09 7.82 -2.98
N PRO A 157 8.58 7.97 -1.74
CA PRO A 157 7.85 8.68 -0.70
C PRO A 157 7.42 10.08 -1.17
N ALA A 158 6.38 10.62 -0.53
CA ALA A 158 6.00 12.02 -0.72
C ALA A 158 7.08 12.92 -0.12
N GLN A 159 7.62 13.82 -0.96
CA GLN A 159 8.66 14.76 -0.57
C GLN A 159 8.08 16.17 -0.51
N PRO A 160 8.03 16.81 0.68
CA PRO A 160 7.54 18.16 0.83
C PRO A 160 8.50 19.18 0.20
N PHE A 161 7.94 20.26 -0.32
CA PHE A 161 8.67 21.50 -0.60
C PHE A 161 7.76 22.71 -0.38
N HIS A 162 8.36 23.89 -0.28
CA HIS A 162 7.65 25.15 -0.05
C HIS A 162 7.87 26.11 -1.21
N MET A 163 6.79 26.60 -1.81
CA MET A 163 6.81 27.59 -2.88
C MET A 163 6.45 28.97 -2.34
N HIS A 164 7.34 29.94 -2.55
CA HIS A 164 7.16 31.33 -2.20
C HIS A 164 7.11 32.20 -3.45
N ARG A 165 5.92 32.74 -3.74
CA ARG A 165 5.74 33.77 -4.77
C ARG A 165 5.84 35.17 -4.18
N MET A 166 6.52 36.07 -4.89
CA MET A 166 6.60 37.47 -4.49
C MET A 166 5.24 38.17 -4.56
N THR A 167 4.84 38.78 -3.45
CA THR A 167 3.66 39.65 -3.40
C THR A 167 3.92 40.99 -4.09
N LEU A 168 2.85 41.68 -4.52
CA LEU A 168 2.96 43.05 -5.06
C LEU A 168 3.60 44.01 -4.05
N ALA A 169 3.31 43.85 -2.75
CA ALA A 169 3.91 44.65 -1.69
C ALA A 169 5.42 44.42 -1.57
N GLN A 170 5.88 43.17 -1.65
CA GLN A 170 7.31 42.84 -1.68
C GLN A 170 7.99 43.41 -2.94
N LYS A 171 7.36 43.30 -4.11
CA LYS A 171 7.86 43.93 -5.35
C LYS A 171 8.00 45.45 -5.21
N ARG A 172 7.04 46.13 -4.57
CA ARG A 172 7.11 47.56 -4.28
C ARG A 172 8.21 47.90 -3.27
N LYS A 173 8.48 47.04 -2.29
CA LYS A 173 9.57 47.26 -1.32
C LYS A 173 10.95 47.15 -1.98
N VAL A 174 11.13 46.21 -2.92
CA VAL A 174 12.37 46.04 -3.69
C VAL A 174 12.54 47.17 -4.70
N ASN A 175 11.47 47.51 -5.44
CA ASN A 175 11.43 48.57 -6.43
C ASN A 175 10.33 49.58 -6.09
N PRO A 176 10.62 50.59 -5.24
CA PRO A 176 9.67 51.62 -4.84
C PRO A 176 9.03 52.35 -6.02
N CYS A 177 7.73 52.63 -5.91
CA CYS A 177 6.97 53.34 -6.94
C CYS A 177 7.43 54.79 -7.06
N LYS A 178 7.76 55.23 -8.28
CA LYS A 178 7.95 56.65 -8.60
C LYS A 178 6.60 57.31 -8.91
N LYS A 179 6.53 58.65 -8.84
CA LYS A 179 5.28 59.43 -8.98
C LYS A 179 4.56 59.21 -10.32
N ASP A 180 5.32 58.94 -11.37
CA ASP A 180 4.90 58.67 -12.74
C ASP A 180 4.49 57.21 -12.99
N GLU A 181 4.90 56.28 -12.12
CA GLU A 181 4.63 54.84 -12.29
C GLU A 181 3.29 54.39 -11.66
N TYR A 182 2.65 55.27 -10.88
CA TYR A 182 1.33 55.00 -10.30
C TYR A 182 0.27 54.89 -11.39
N GLY A 183 -0.45 53.77 -11.43
CA GLY A 183 -1.44 53.43 -12.45
C GLY A 183 -0.91 52.66 -13.65
N VAL A 184 0.42 52.55 -13.80
CA VAL A 184 1.06 51.78 -14.87
C VAL A 184 1.45 50.40 -14.36
N ARG A 185 2.11 50.36 -13.19
CA ARG A 185 2.55 49.12 -12.54
C ARG A 185 1.43 48.59 -11.63
N PRO A 186 1.09 47.29 -11.68
CA PRO A 186 0.04 46.71 -10.81
C PRO A 186 0.37 46.84 -9.31
N GLU A 187 1.66 46.91 -8.96
CA GLU A 187 2.14 47.17 -7.59
C GLU A 187 2.02 48.64 -7.13
N CYS A 188 1.71 49.57 -8.04
CA CYS A 188 1.60 51.01 -7.80
C CYS A 188 0.19 51.52 -8.16
N PRO A 189 -0.84 51.23 -7.35
CA PRO A 189 -2.21 51.64 -7.68
C PRO A 189 -2.39 53.17 -7.53
N LEU A 190 -3.18 53.80 -8.42
CA LEU A 190 -3.38 55.26 -8.45
C LEU A 190 -3.85 55.85 -7.11
N LYS A 191 -4.64 55.09 -6.35
CA LYS A 191 -5.12 55.47 -5.01
C LYS A 191 -4.01 55.76 -4.00
N ASP A 192 -2.82 55.17 -4.18
CA ASP A 192 -1.67 55.30 -3.29
C ASP A 192 -0.72 56.43 -3.74
N LYS A 193 -1.02 57.13 -4.85
CA LYS A 193 -0.16 58.19 -5.37
C LYS A 193 -0.07 59.32 -4.34
N PRO A 194 1.14 59.72 -3.89
CA PRO A 194 1.29 60.82 -2.96
C PRO A 194 0.77 62.11 -3.59
N LYS A 195 0.06 62.92 -2.80
CA LYS A 195 -0.41 64.24 -3.23
C LYS A 195 0.80 65.12 -3.52
N GLU A 196 0.70 65.95 -4.56
CA GLU A 196 1.73 66.93 -4.84
C GLU A 196 1.70 68.00 -3.75
N ASP A 197 2.83 68.18 -3.07
CA ASP A 197 3.01 69.33 -2.19
C ASP A 197 3.04 70.57 -3.07
N VAL A 198 1.92 71.30 -3.07
CA VAL A 198 1.86 72.61 -3.68
C VAL A 198 2.75 73.51 -2.83
N SER A 199 3.97 73.78 -3.29
CA SER A 199 4.86 74.75 -2.67
C SER A 199 4.22 76.12 -2.79
N ILE A 200 3.42 76.51 -1.79
CA ILE A 200 2.94 77.88 -1.58
C ILE A 200 4.10 78.65 -0.94
N LEU A 201 5.23 78.75 -1.65
CA LEU A 201 6.20 79.78 -1.34
C LEU A 201 5.86 80.96 -2.22
N PRO A 202 5.53 82.14 -1.65
CA PRO A 202 5.42 83.34 -2.46
C PRO A 202 6.78 83.54 -3.11
N PHE A 203 6.82 83.49 -4.44
CA PHE A 203 7.98 83.94 -5.20
C PHE A 203 8.25 85.39 -4.77
N PHE A 204 9.27 85.60 -3.94
CA PHE A 204 9.81 86.90 -3.55
C PHE A 204 11.01 87.24 -4.43
#